data_AF-A0A178IJG9-F1
#
_entry.id   AF-A0A178IJG9-F1
#
_cell.length_a   1.000
_cell.length_b   1.000
_cell.length_c   1.000
_cell.angle_alpha   90.00
_cell.angle_beta   90.00
_cell.angle_gamma   90.00
#
_symmetry.space_group_name_H-M   'P 1'
#
loop_
_entity.id
_entity.type
_entity.pdbx_description
1 polymer ?
#
loop_
_entity_poly.entity_id
_entity_poly.type
_entity_poly.pdbx_seq_one_letter_code
_entity_poly.pdbx_strand_id
1 'polypeptide(L)'
;MALKDAIAKKRQQEAEAGIRHNPEIDAKIDKFIQENPELHAKISAYSHDELVRKRIYDIMRTNEQRQGFREEVRQYVEANPDIKQEVERRMKRIPEAQREGAFTRIARSAIATAGMRQGQTAAAGNPY
;
A
#
# COMPACT_ATOMS: atom_id res chain seq x y z
N MET A 1 12.84 -40.93 11.20
CA MET A 1 11.60 -40.12 11.09
C MET A 1 11.49 -39.61 9.67
N ALA A 2 10.33 -39.78 9.04
CA ALA A 2 10.17 -39.52 7.61
C ALA A 2 10.11 -38.01 7.35
N LEU A 3 10.73 -37.55 6.25
CA LEU A 3 10.72 -36.15 5.79
C LEU A 3 9.30 -35.53 5.76
N LYS A 4 8.28 -36.36 5.56
CA LYS A 4 6.86 -35.99 5.56
C LYS A 4 6.39 -35.48 6.93
N ASP A 5 6.84 -36.10 8.03
CA ASP A 5 6.43 -35.73 9.39
C ASP A 5 7.04 -34.37 9.80
N ALA A 6 8.28 -34.10 9.36
CA ALA A 6 8.96 -32.84 9.60
C ALA A 6 8.29 -31.68 8.84
N ILE A 7 7.89 -31.91 7.60
CA ILE A 7 7.17 -30.91 6.79
C ILE A 7 5.77 -30.63 7.38
N ALA A 8 5.06 -31.68 7.80
CA ALA A 8 3.75 -31.53 8.44
C ALA A 8 3.85 -30.73 9.74
N LYS A 9 4.84 -31.03 10.58
CA LYS A 9 5.09 -30.31 11.83
C LYS A 9 5.45 -28.84 11.59
N LYS A 10 6.28 -28.54 10.59
CA LYS A 10 6.63 -27.16 10.21
C LYS A 10 5.41 -26.39 9.72
N ARG A 11 4.58 -26.99 8.85
CA ARG A 11 3.33 -26.36 8.37
C ARG A 11 2.33 -26.13 9.50
N GLN A 12 2.26 -27.04 10.46
CA GLN A 12 1.40 -26.89 11.63
C GLN A 12 1.88 -25.74 12.54
N GLN A 13 3.19 -25.62 12.77
CA GLN A 13 3.79 -24.49 13.48
C GLN A 13 3.57 -23.14 12.76
N GLU A 14 3.68 -23.11 11.44
CA GLU A 14 3.41 -21.92 10.62
C GLU A 14 1.92 -21.52 10.67
N ALA A 15 1.01 -22.49 10.65
CA ALA A 15 -0.43 -22.26 10.77
C ALA A 15 -0.80 -21.75 12.18
N GLU A 16 -0.22 -22.31 13.24
CA GLU A 16 -0.38 -21.85 14.63
C GLU A 16 0.18 -20.43 14.83
N ALA A 17 1.25 -20.07 14.11
CA ALA A 17 1.79 -18.71 14.06
C ALA A 17 0.97 -17.74 13.16
N GLY A 18 -0.14 -18.19 12.58
CA GLY A 18 -1.02 -17.38 11.74
C GLY A 18 -0.46 -17.06 10.35
N ILE A 19 0.62 -17.72 9.94
CA ILE A 19 1.22 -17.56 8.60
C ILE A 19 0.32 -18.26 7.59
N ARG A 20 -0.43 -17.46 6.82
CA ARG A 20 -1.30 -17.96 5.75
C ARG A 20 -0.50 -18.05 4.46
N HIS A 21 -0.22 -19.27 4.02
CA HIS A 21 0.36 -19.53 2.71
C HIS A 21 -0.72 -19.47 1.63
N ASN A 22 -0.44 -18.74 0.56
CA ASN A 22 -1.28 -18.74 -0.63
C ASN A 22 -0.49 -19.41 -1.76
N PRO A 23 -0.88 -20.63 -2.19
CA PRO A 23 -0.08 -21.43 -3.12
C PRO A 23 0.12 -20.75 -4.48
N GLU A 24 -0.81 -19.90 -4.92
CA GLU A 24 -0.67 -19.15 -6.16
C GLU A 24 0.38 -18.04 -6.05
N ILE A 25 0.48 -17.42 -4.86
CA ILE A 25 1.49 -16.40 -4.58
C ILE A 25 2.85 -17.05 -4.40
N ASP A 26 2.91 -18.18 -3.70
CA ASP A 26 4.15 -18.94 -3.50
C ASP A 26 4.72 -19.38 -4.86
N ALA A 27 3.90 -19.93 -5.76
CA ALA A 27 4.34 -20.29 -7.11
C ALA A 27 4.86 -19.10 -7.93
N LYS A 28 4.26 -17.91 -7.75
CA LYS A 28 4.75 -16.67 -8.38
C LYS A 28 6.09 -16.24 -7.80
N ILE A 29 6.27 -16.36 -6.49
CA ILE A 29 7.54 -16.07 -5.81
C ILE A 29 8.62 -17.02 -6.29
N ASP A 30 8.33 -18.33 -6.35
CA ASP A 30 9.26 -19.35 -6.83
C ASP A 30 9.71 -19.08 -8.26
N LYS A 31 8.76 -18.76 -9.16
CA LYS A 31 9.07 -18.36 -10.54
C LYS A 31 9.97 -17.12 -10.57
N PHE A 32 9.65 -16.10 -9.78
CA PHE A 32 10.45 -14.87 -9.73
C PHE A 32 11.88 -15.13 -9.22
N ILE A 33 12.05 -16.02 -8.23
CA ILE A 33 13.37 -16.45 -7.74
C ILE A 33 14.16 -17.16 -8.85
N GLN A 34 13.52 -18.06 -9.59
CA GLN A 34 14.16 -18.79 -10.70
C GLN A 34 14.59 -17.85 -11.83
N GLU A 35 13.77 -16.84 -12.15
CA GLU A 35 14.07 -15.84 -13.19
C GLU A 35 15.16 -14.84 -12.77
N ASN A 36 15.44 -14.71 -11.46
CA ASN A 36 16.37 -13.70 -10.92
C ASN A 36 17.44 -14.34 -10.00
N PRO A 37 18.30 -15.22 -10.53
CA PRO A 37 19.26 -15.98 -9.72
C PRO A 37 20.30 -15.11 -9.02
N GLU A 38 20.74 -14.01 -9.64
CA GLU A 38 21.70 -13.07 -9.02
C GLU A 38 21.09 -12.35 -7.81
N LEU A 39 19.83 -11.94 -7.93
CA LEU A 39 19.09 -11.30 -6.84
C LEU A 39 18.91 -12.28 -5.69
N HIS A 40 18.53 -13.53 -6.00
CA HIS A 40 18.41 -14.59 -5.01
C HIS A 40 19.73 -14.81 -4.29
N ALA A 41 20.84 -15.00 -5.02
CA ALA A 41 22.16 -15.20 -4.42
C ALA A 41 22.58 -14.03 -3.51
N LYS A 42 22.35 -12.79 -3.94
CA LYS A 42 22.64 -11.59 -3.14
C LYS A 42 21.82 -11.55 -1.86
N ILE A 43 20.52 -11.90 -1.92
CA ILE A 43 19.65 -11.89 -0.75
C ILE A 43 19.99 -13.05 0.20
N SER A 44 20.27 -14.24 -0.33
CA SER A 44 20.65 -15.42 0.45
C SER A 44 22.00 -15.26 1.16
N ALA A 45 22.84 -14.33 0.73
CA ALA A 45 24.11 -14.01 1.40
C ALA A 45 23.93 -13.22 2.72
N TYR A 46 22.77 -12.61 2.95
CA TYR A 46 22.49 -11.91 4.20
C TYR A 46 22.22 -12.87 5.36
N SER A 47 22.66 -12.49 6.55
CA SER A 47 22.24 -13.13 7.79
C SER A 47 20.75 -12.91 8.08
N HIS A 48 20.19 -13.74 8.95
CA HIS A 48 18.79 -13.60 9.35
C HIS A 48 18.47 -12.23 9.97
N ASP A 49 19.35 -11.70 10.82
CA ASP A 49 19.16 -10.38 11.45
C ASP A 49 19.15 -9.25 10.41
N GLU A 50 20.01 -9.34 9.39
CA GLU A 50 20.04 -8.35 8.30
C GLU A 50 18.76 -8.39 7.47
N LEU A 51 18.23 -9.59 7.18
CA LEU A 51 16.96 -9.75 6.48
C LEU A 51 15.79 -9.18 7.29
N VAL A 52 15.75 -9.45 8.60
CA VAL A 52 14.73 -8.90 9.51
C VAL A 52 14.82 -7.37 9.56
N ARG A 53 16.01 -6.81 9.74
CA ARG A 53 16.20 -5.34 9.80
C ARG A 53 15.80 -4.66 8.49
N LYS A 54 16.17 -5.22 7.34
CA LYS A 54 15.73 -4.73 6.02
C LYS A 54 14.21 -4.77 5.89
N ARG A 55 13.58 -5.87 6.31
CA ARG A 55 12.11 -5.99 6.24
C ARG A 55 11.42 -4.97 7.13
N ILE A 56 11.92 -4.72 8.34
CA ILE A 56 11.41 -3.69 9.24
C ILE A 56 11.58 -2.30 8.61
N TYR A 57 12.74 -2.01 8.02
CA TYR A 57 12.99 -0.74 7.32
C TYR A 57 11.98 -0.52 6.18
N ASP A 58 11.71 -1.53 5.35
CA ASP A 58 10.75 -1.40 4.25
C ASP A 58 9.33 -1.09 4.76
N ILE A 59 8.93 -1.73 5.87
CA ILE A 59 7.65 -1.46 6.53
C ILE A 59 7.61 -0.03 7.06
N MET A 60 8.67 0.39 7.77
CA MET A 60 8.81 1.74 8.32
C MET A 60 8.73 2.79 7.20
N ARG A 61 9.56 2.67 6.17
CA ARG A 61 9.58 3.56 5.00
C ARG A 61 8.21 3.64 4.32
N THR A 62 7.55 2.49 4.12
CA THR A 62 6.21 2.46 3.51
C THR A 62 5.19 3.19 4.39
N ASN A 63 5.28 3.04 5.71
CA ASN A 63 4.40 3.73 6.64
C ASN A 63 4.66 5.24 6.66
N GLU A 64 5.94 5.65 6.70
CA GLU A 64 6.35 7.06 6.62
C GLU A 64 5.86 7.71 5.33
N GLN A 65 6.04 7.05 4.18
CA GLN A 65 5.52 7.54 2.90
C GLN A 65 3.99 7.66 2.91
N ARG A 66 3.28 6.68 3.49
CA ARG A 66 1.82 6.75 3.63
C ARG A 66 1.39 7.89 4.55
N GLN A 67 2.14 8.17 5.60
CA GLN A 67 1.85 9.25 6.55
C GLN A 67 2.17 10.63 5.95
N GLY A 68 3.35 10.81 5.35
CA GLY A 68 3.72 12.05 4.64
C GLY A 68 2.71 12.39 3.55
N PHE A 69 2.33 11.41 2.72
CA PHE A 69 1.30 11.63 1.70
C PHE A 69 -0.08 11.96 2.29
N ARG A 70 -0.45 11.40 3.46
CA ARG A 70 -1.71 11.75 4.13
C ARG A 70 -1.71 13.21 4.59
N GLU A 71 -0.58 13.68 5.09
CA GLU A 71 -0.40 15.06 5.54
C GLU A 71 -0.41 16.04 4.37
N GLU A 72 0.31 15.73 3.29
CA GLU A 72 0.27 16.52 2.04
C GLU A 72 -1.14 16.66 1.49
N VAL A 73 -1.91 15.56 1.45
CA VAL A 73 -3.31 15.58 1.03
C VAL A 73 -4.15 16.46 1.93
N ARG A 74 -3.93 16.44 3.25
CA ARG A 74 -4.65 17.31 4.19
C ARG A 74 -4.34 18.78 3.94
N GLN A 75 -3.07 19.15 3.84
CA GLN A 75 -2.63 20.51 3.55
C GLN A 75 -3.18 21.01 2.21
N TYR A 76 -3.16 20.17 1.17
CA TYR A 76 -3.70 20.52 -0.13
C TYR A 76 -5.22 20.75 -0.08
N VAL A 77 -5.98 19.92 0.66
CA VAL A 77 -7.42 20.15 0.85
C VAL A 77 -7.67 21.47 1.59
N GLU A 78 -6.88 21.80 2.60
CA GLU A 78 -7.01 23.07 3.35
C GLU A 78 -6.70 24.29 2.47
N ALA A 79 -5.69 24.20 1.62
CA ALA A 79 -5.30 25.27 0.70
C ALA A 79 -6.27 25.46 -0.49
N ASN A 80 -7.16 24.50 -0.77
CA ASN A 80 -8.09 24.53 -1.90
C ASN A 80 -9.56 24.49 -1.41
N PRO A 81 -10.23 25.65 -1.24
CA PRO A 81 -11.57 25.74 -0.67
C PRO A 81 -12.63 24.90 -1.40
N ASP A 82 -12.59 24.82 -2.73
CA ASP A 82 -13.55 24.04 -3.52
C ASP A 82 -13.44 22.54 -3.24
N ILE A 83 -12.20 22.06 -3.08
CA ILE A 83 -11.91 20.67 -2.74
C ILE A 83 -12.33 20.39 -1.31
N LYS A 84 -12.05 21.31 -0.38
CA LYS A 84 -12.50 21.22 1.02
C LYS A 84 -14.01 21.04 1.14
N GLN A 85 -14.79 21.88 0.46
CA GLN A 85 -16.24 21.81 0.47
C GLN A 85 -16.76 20.47 -0.07
N GLU A 86 -16.16 19.98 -1.16
CA GLU A 86 -16.54 18.69 -1.75
C GLU A 86 -16.20 17.51 -0.83
N VAL A 87 -15.05 17.56 -0.14
CA VAL A 87 -14.66 16.57 0.85
C VAL A 87 -15.63 16.57 2.02
N GLU A 88 -15.95 17.72 2.61
CA GLU A 88 -16.88 17.86 3.72
C GLU A 88 -18.29 17.34 3.36
N ARG A 89 -18.78 17.68 2.16
CA ARG A 89 -20.08 17.21 1.65
C ARG A 89 -20.15 15.69 1.58
N ARG A 90 -19.08 15.04 1.12
CA ARG A 90 -18.98 13.57 1.04
C ARG A 90 -18.81 12.94 2.42
N MET A 91 -18.04 13.57 3.29
CA MET A 91 -17.80 13.10 4.67
C MET A 91 -19.08 13.08 5.52
N LYS A 92 -20.01 14.02 5.32
CA LYS A 92 -21.33 14.02 5.98
C LYS A 92 -22.17 12.77 5.70
N ARG A 93 -21.89 12.06 4.60
CA ARG A 93 -22.59 10.82 4.21
C ARG A 93 -21.96 9.56 4.81
N ILE A 94 -20.86 9.70 5.55
CA ILE A 94 -20.14 8.57 6.15
C ILE A 94 -20.43 8.50 7.66
N PRO A 95 -20.71 7.30 8.20
CA PRO A 95 -20.84 7.08 9.65
C PRO A 95 -19.60 7.53 10.41
N GLU A 96 -19.76 8.13 11.59
CA GLU A 96 -18.65 8.72 12.37
C GLU A 96 -17.49 7.77 12.62
N ALA A 97 -17.80 6.51 12.94
CA ALA A 97 -16.81 5.45 13.15
C ALA A 97 -15.89 5.20 11.93
N GLN A 98 -16.27 5.62 10.74
CA GLN A 98 -15.50 5.41 9.50
C GLN A 98 -14.93 6.71 8.91
N ARG A 99 -15.24 7.87 9.49
CA ARG A 99 -14.86 9.17 8.93
C ARG A 99 -13.34 9.33 8.85
N GLU A 100 -12.62 8.99 9.91
CA GLU A 100 -11.17 9.18 9.98
C GLU A 100 -10.42 8.38 8.88
N GLY A 101 -10.80 7.12 8.68
CA GLY A 101 -10.24 6.28 7.61
C GLY A 101 -10.70 6.68 6.20
N ALA A 102 -11.88 7.30 6.08
CA ALA A 102 -12.44 7.69 4.80
C ALA A 102 -11.92 9.03 4.27
N PHE A 103 -11.44 9.92 5.14
CA PHE A 103 -11.00 11.27 4.77
C PHE A 103 -9.96 11.25 3.65
N THR A 104 -8.83 10.54 3.83
CA THR A 104 -7.76 10.49 2.82
C THR A 104 -8.25 9.94 1.49
N ARG A 105 -9.12 8.93 1.50
CA ARG A 105 -9.68 8.33 0.27
C ARG A 105 -10.58 9.33 -0.47
N ILE A 106 -11.46 10.02 0.26
CA ILE A 106 -12.37 11.02 -0.30
C ILE A 106 -11.58 12.22 -0.84
N ALA A 107 -10.63 12.73 -0.05
CA ALA A 107 -9.76 13.83 -0.43
C ALA A 107 -9.02 13.54 -1.74
N ARG A 108 -8.39 12.36 -1.86
CA ARG A 108 -7.72 11.95 -3.11
C ARG A 108 -8.65 11.97 -4.32
N SER A 109 -9.86 11.42 -4.19
CA SER A 109 -10.78 11.39 -5.33
C SER A 109 -11.36 12.76 -5.67
N ALA A 110 -11.55 13.63 -4.67
CA ALA A 110 -11.95 15.02 -4.89
C ALA A 110 -10.84 15.80 -5.62
N ILE A 111 -9.57 15.64 -5.22
CA ILE A 111 -8.40 16.25 -5.88
C ILE A 111 -8.29 15.77 -7.33
N ALA A 112 -8.36 14.46 -7.57
CA ALA A 112 -8.30 13.91 -8.93
C ALA A 112 -9.44 14.44 -9.81
N THR A 113 -10.66 14.52 -9.26
CA THR A 113 -11.83 15.08 -9.99
C THR A 113 -11.63 16.57 -10.28
N ALA A 114 -11.08 17.33 -9.34
CA ALA A 114 -10.80 18.76 -9.52
C ALA A 114 -9.71 18.98 -10.59
N GLY A 115 -8.64 18.19 -10.58
CA GLY A 115 -7.60 18.23 -11.62
C GLY A 115 -8.12 17.88 -13.01
N MET A 116 -9.02 16.89 -13.12
CA MET A 116 -9.72 16.57 -14.38
C MET A 116 -10.59 17.74 -14.87
N ARG A 117 -11.30 18.41 -13.97
CA ARG A 117 -12.12 19.59 -14.31
C ARG A 117 -11.25 20.77 -14.77
N GLN A 118 -10.14 21.04 -14.10
CA GLN A 118 -9.20 22.08 -14.51
C GLN A 118 -8.56 21.79 -15.87
N GLY A 119 -8.24 20.51 -16.15
CA GLY A 119 -7.76 20.08 -17.46
C GLY A 119 -8.81 20.24 -18.58
N GLN A 120 -10.09 19.99 -18.28
CA GLN A 120 -11.19 20.21 -19.24
C GLN A 120 -11.49 21.69 -19.47
N THR A 121 -11.42 22.54 -18.44
CA THR A 121 -11.62 23.99 -18.60
C THR A 121 -10.45 24.64 -19.36
N ALA A 122 -9.23 24.12 -19.21
CA ALA A 122 -8.09 24.57 -20.01
C ALA A 122 -8.20 24.16 -21.48
N ALA A 123 -8.73 22.98 -21.78
CA ALA A 123 -8.96 22.52 -23.16
C ALA A 123 -10.14 23.22 -23.85
N ALA A 124 -11.16 23.65 -23.10
CA ALA A 124 -12.31 24.39 -23.63
C ALA A 124 -12.05 25.91 -23.78
N GLY A 125 -10.91 26.40 -23.29
CA GLY A 125 -10.55 27.82 -23.29
C GLY A 125 -9.63 28.27 -24.43
N ASN A 126 -9.31 27.42 -25.41
CA ASN A 126 -8.44 27.79 -26.53
C ASN A 126 -9.19 27.80 -27.87
N PRO A 127 -9.83 28.91 -28.25
CA PRO A 127 -10.30 29.15 -29.61
C PRO A 127 -9.18 29.84 -30.41
N TYR A 128 -8.33 29.04 -31.06
CA TYR A 128 -7.63 29.45 -32.27
C TYR A 128 -7.85 28.40 -33.34
#